data_AF-A0A933ZLV5-F1
#
_entry.id   AF-A0A933ZLV5-F1
#
_cell.length_a   1.000
_cell.length_b   1.000
_cell.length_c   1.000
_cell.angle_alpha   90.00
_cell.angle_beta   90.00
_cell.angle_gamma   90.00
#
_symmetry.space_group_name_H-M   'P 1'
#
loop_
_entity.id
_entity.type
_entity.pdbx_description
1 polymer ?
#
loop_
_entity_poly.entity_id
_entity_poly.type
_entity_poly.pdbx_seq_one_letter_code
_entity_poly.pdbx_strand_id
1 'polypeptide(L)'
;MVKERLGTLMEWLRPFGIGLIVFLAHLLEDDATAQFHILGPFVVMLMCGTVAFEAMVLGETASAKIGYAPDRAYQIQSGLANAAIAVTALLVHVLNWGRFADATIVTAMLSFFLFSAGNHLLSAIRGGNFKPVNLLRPVLALVLMGFLLPPMLGALAP
;
A
#
# COMPACT_ATOMS: atom_id res chain seq x y z
N MET A 1 -13.35 14.49 -15.29
CA MET A 1 -13.47 15.40 -14.14
C MET A 1 -13.74 14.71 -12.79
N VAL A 2 -14.86 14.01 -12.56
CA VAL A 2 -15.15 13.39 -11.23
C VAL A 2 -14.14 12.29 -10.86
N LYS A 3 -13.89 11.33 -11.76
CA LYS A 3 -12.93 10.23 -11.53
C LYS A 3 -11.50 10.70 -11.31
N GLU A 4 -11.08 11.77 -11.98
CA GLU A 4 -9.74 12.36 -11.81
C GLU A 4 -9.60 12.98 -10.43
N ARG A 5 -10.61 13.74 -9.96
CA ARG A 5 -10.63 14.29 -8.60
C ARG A 5 -10.58 13.19 -7.54
N LEU A 6 -11.30 12.09 -7.75
CA LEU A 6 -11.24 10.93 -6.87
C LEU A 6 -9.85 10.29 -6.86
N GLY A 7 -9.19 10.18 -8.03
CA GLY A 7 -7.81 9.70 -8.10
C GLY A 7 -6.85 10.58 -7.29
N THR A 8 -6.92 11.90 -7.47
CA THR A 8 -6.10 12.84 -6.68
C THR A 8 -6.38 12.75 -5.18
N LEU A 9 -7.65 12.56 -4.78
CA LEU A 9 -8.01 12.36 -3.38
C LEU A 9 -7.34 11.09 -2.81
N MET A 10 -7.36 9.97 -3.54
CA MET A 10 -6.73 8.72 -3.11
C MET A 10 -5.21 8.85 -2.95
N GLU A 11 -4.56 9.68 -3.76
CA GLU A 11 -3.13 9.97 -3.62
C GLU A 11 -2.78 10.70 -2.32
N TRP A 12 -3.62 11.65 -1.90
CA TRP A 12 -3.41 12.37 -0.65
C TRP A 12 -3.89 11.60 0.58
N LEU A 13 -4.89 10.74 0.41
CA LEU A 13 -5.43 9.90 1.48
C LEU A 13 -4.35 8.96 2.05
N ARG A 14 -3.46 8.43 1.21
CA ARG A 14 -2.39 7.51 1.65
C ARG A 14 -1.36 8.16 2.60
N PRO A 15 -0.63 9.23 2.23
CA PRO A 15 0.35 9.84 3.13
C PRO A 15 -0.30 10.46 4.37
N PHE A 16 -1.47 11.09 4.23
CA PHE A 16 -2.20 11.62 5.37
C PHE A 16 -2.67 10.52 6.32
N GLY A 17 -3.27 9.47 5.76
CA GLY A 17 -3.75 8.33 6.53
C GLY A 17 -2.60 7.58 7.22
N ILE A 18 -1.45 7.39 6.55
CA ILE A 18 -0.25 6.85 7.19
C ILE A 18 0.14 7.73 8.37
N GLY A 19 0.29 9.05 8.17
CA GLY A 19 0.64 9.97 9.26
C GLY A 19 -0.32 9.90 10.46
N LEU A 20 -1.62 9.81 10.21
CA LEU A 20 -2.63 9.63 11.25
C LEU A 20 -2.48 8.29 11.98
N ILE A 21 -2.24 7.19 11.27
CA ILE A 21 -2.02 5.87 11.85
C ILE A 21 -0.78 5.88 12.76
N VAL A 22 0.32 6.50 12.31
CA VAL A 22 1.54 6.65 13.13
C VAL A 22 1.25 7.40 14.39
N PHE A 23 0.59 8.55 14.27
CA PHE A 23 0.22 9.38 15.41
C PHE A 23 -0.63 8.60 16.42
N LEU A 24 -1.66 7.89 15.95
CA LEU A 24 -2.53 7.10 16.81
C LEU A 24 -1.80 5.92 17.47
N ALA A 25 -0.92 5.22 16.73
CA ALA A 25 -0.14 4.12 17.29
C ALA A 25 0.73 4.58 18.46
N HIS A 26 1.43 5.72 18.34
CA HIS A 26 2.27 6.26 19.40
C HIS A 26 1.48 6.97 20.51
N LEU A 27 0.27 7.45 20.21
CA LEU A 27 -0.60 8.08 21.21
C LEU A 27 -1.24 7.04 22.14
N LEU A 28 -1.57 5.86 21.61
CA LEU A 28 -2.35 4.84 22.32
C LEU A 28 -1.49 3.77 22.98
N GLU A 29 -0.29 3.50 22.44
CA GLU A 29 0.53 2.36 22.86
C GLU A 29 1.99 2.78 23.08
N ASP A 30 2.60 2.28 24.16
CA ASP A 30 4.02 2.49 24.48
C ASP A 30 4.90 1.27 24.13
N ASP A 31 4.29 0.09 24.03
CA ASP A 31 4.98 -1.16 23.69
C ASP A 31 5.14 -1.31 22.17
N ALA A 32 6.33 -1.75 21.72
CA ALA A 32 6.64 -1.89 20.30
C ALA A 32 5.73 -2.89 19.59
N THR A 33 5.32 -3.98 20.26
CA THR A 33 4.42 -4.98 19.68
C THR A 33 3.01 -4.41 19.53
N ALA A 34 2.49 -3.74 20.55
CA ALA A 34 1.17 -3.11 20.51
C ALA A 34 1.12 -1.97 19.47
N GLN A 35 2.14 -1.12 19.42
CA GLN A 35 2.28 -0.09 18.39
C GLN A 35 2.26 -0.68 16.98
N PHE A 36 3.00 -1.77 16.74
CA PHE A 36 3.04 -2.41 15.44
C PHE A 36 1.72 -3.13 15.08
N HIS A 37 0.99 -3.65 16.08
CA HIS A 37 -0.33 -4.24 15.89
C HIS A 37 -1.39 -3.23 15.41
N ILE A 38 -1.19 -1.94 15.69
CA ILE A 38 -1.96 -0.85 15.10
C ILE A 38 -1.34 -0.46 13.74
N LEU A 39 -0.06 -0.12 13.74
CA LEU A 39 0.63 0.49 12.59
C LEU A 39 0.64 -0.43 11.36
N GLY A 40 1.00 -1.71 11.52
CA GLY A 40 1.13 -2.66 10.43
C GLY A 40 -0.20 -2.91 9.71
N PRO A 41 -1.21 -3.50 10.37
CA PRO A 41 -2.50 -3.79 9.75
C PRO A 41 -3.19 -2.56 9.17
N PHE A 42 -3.17 -1.42 9.86
CA PHE A 42 -3.85 -0.22 9.36
C PHE A 42 -3.17 0.39 8.15
N VAL A 43 -1.83 0.40 8.10
CA VAL A 43 -1.13 0.85 6.88
C VAL A 43 -1.41 -0.10 5.72
N VAL A 44 -1.47 -1.42 5.96
CA VAL A 44 -1.86 -2.40 4.93
C VAL A 44 -3.29 -2.16 4.44
N MET A 45 -4.26 -2.00 5.35
CA MET A 45 -5.65 -1.70 4.99
C MET A 45 -5.76 -0.42 4.15
N LEU A 46 -5.07 0.65 4.55
CA LEU A 46 -5.08 1.92 3.83
C LEU A 46 -4.45 1.78 2.44
N MET A 47 -3.26 1.20 2.35
CA MET A 47 -2.52 1.12 1.10
C MET A 47 -3.16 0.15 0.11
N CYS A 48 -3.41 -1.10 0.52
CA CYS A 48 -4.04 -2.09 -0.33
C CYS A 48 -5.51 -1.75 -0.59
N GLY A 49 -6.26 -1.24 0.38
CA GLY A 49 -7.65 -0.85 0.22
C GLY A 49 -7.84 0.28 -0.81
N THR A 50 -7.01 1.33 -0.73
CA THR A 50 -7.06 2.42 -1.71
C THR A 50 -6.61 1.99 -3.10
N VAL A 51 -5.59 1.13 -3.22
CA VAL A 51 -5.18 0.55 -4.52
C VAL A 51 -6.28 -0.34 -5.11
N ALA A 52 -6.92 -1.16 -4.28
CA ALA A 52 -8.06 -1.97 -4.69
C ALA A 52 -9.21 -1.11 -5.21
N PHE A 53 -9.54 -0.04 -4.49
CA PHE A 53 -10.55 0.93 -4.92
C PHE A 53 -10.18 1.59 -6.25
N GLU A 54 -8.96 2.10 -6.39
CA GLU A 54 -8.49 2.73 -7.62
C GLU A 54 -8.58 1.77 -8.82
N ALA A 55 -8.13 0.52 -8.65
CA ALA A 55 -8.14 -0.47 -9.72
C ALA A 55 -9.57 -0.88 -10.10
N MET A 56 -10.45 -1.11 -9.11
CA MET A 56 -11.82 -1.54 -9.36
C MET A 56 -12.76 -0.41 -9.80
N VAL A 57 -12.55 0.84 -9.38
CA VAL A 57 -13.49 1.94 -9.66
C VAL A 57 -12.94 2.95 -10.67
N LEU A 58 -11.62 3.21 -10.62
CA LEU A 58 -10.96 4.26 -11.39
C LEU A 58 -10.02 3.71 -12.48
N GLY A 59 -10.08 2.42 -12.79
CA GLY A 59 -9.11 1.69 -13.61
C GLY A 59 -8.65 2.43 -14.88
N GLU A 60 -9.56 2.87 -15.75
CA GLU A 60 -9.22 3.61 -16.97
C GLU A 60 -8.44 4.90 -16.68
N THR A 61 -8.91 5.70 -15.71
CA THR A 61 -8.27 6.95 -15.30
C THR A 61 -6.89 6.68 -14.67
N ALA A 62 -6.79 5.63 -13.85
CA ALA A 62 -5.54 5.21 -13.23
C ALA A 62 -4.51 4.73 -14.27
N SER A 63 -4.92 3.95 -15.27
CA SER A 63 -4.07 3.50 -16.39
C SER A 63 -3.57 4.66 -17.23
N ALA A 64 -4.46 5.60 -17.59
CA ALA A 64 -4.08 6.78 -18.37
C ALA A 64 -3.02 7.63 -17.64
N LYS A 65 -3.16 7.77 -16.32
CA LYS A 65 -2.20 8.53 -15.49
C LYS A 65 -0.79 7.93 -15.52
N ILE A 66 -0.68 6.61 -15.49
CA ILE A 66 0.61 5.89 -15.51
C ILE A 66 1.10 5.58 -16.93
N GLY A 67 0.35 5.99 -17.96
CA GLY A 67 0.72 5.79 -19.36
C GLY A 67 0.56 4.36 -19.87
N TYR A 68 -0.30 3.56 -19.24
CA TYR A 68 -0.66 2.22 -19.73
C TYR A 68 -1.97 2.25 -20.50
N ALA A 69 -2.09 1.37 -21.49
CA ALA A 69 -3.38 1.07 -22.09
C ALA A 69 -4.33 0.54 -21.01
N PRO A 70 -5.62 0.96 -21.00
CA PRO A 70 -6.58 0.39 -20.08
C PRO A 70 -6.75 -1.12 -20.33
N ASP A 71 -6.57 -1.91 -19.27
CA ASP A 71 -6.88 -3.34 -19.26
C ASP A 71 -7.77 -3.62 -18.06
N ARG A 72 -9.08 -3.77 -18.33
CA ARG A 72 -10.07 -3.88 -17.28
C ARG A 72 -9.99 -5.20 -16.52
N ALA A 73 -9.66 -6.30 -17.21
CA ALA A 73 -9.59 -7.62 -16.59
C ALA A 73 -8.42 -7.67 -15.60
N TYR A 74 -7.24 -7.21 -16.03
CA TYR A 74 -6.07 -7.09 -15.18
C TYR A 74 -6.31 -6.17 -13.98
N GLN A 75 -6.93 -5.00 -14.20
CA GLN A 75 -7.23 -4.06 -13.13
C GLN A 75 -8.14 -4.65 -12.06
N ILE A 76 -9.22 -5.34 -12.44
CA ILE A 76 -10.11 -6.00 -11.48
C ILE A 76 -9.35 -7.08 -10.72
N GLN A 77 -8.58 -7.93 -11.41
CA GLN A 77 -7.82 -9.01 -10.78
C GLN A 77 -6.79 -8.46 -9.77
N SER A 78 -6.00 -7.47 -10.16
CA SER A 78 -5.02 -6.83 -9.29
C SER A 78 -5.68 -6.10 -8.12
N GLY A 79 -6.83 -5.46 -8.37
CA GLY A 79 -7.64 -4.81 -7.34
C GLY A 79 -8.18 -5.80 -6.32
N LEU A 80 -8.73 -6.93 -6.75
CA LEU A 80 -9.22 -8.00 -5.88
C LEU A 80 -8.10 -8.63 -5.06
N ALA A 81 -6.90 -8.81 -5.64
CA ALA A 81 -5.74 -9.29 -4.89
C ALA A 81 -5.36 -8.32 -3.74
N ASN A 82 -5.36 -7.01 -4.00
CA ASN A 82 -5.13 -6.02 -2.95
C ASN A 82 -6.28 -5.96 -1.94
N ALA A 83 -7.54 -6.10 -2.38
CA ALA A 83 -8.68 -6.18 -1.47
C ALA A 83 -8.55 -7.37 -0.52
N ALA A 84 -8.12 -8.54 -1.02
CA ALA A 84 -7.87 -9.72 -0.19
C ALA A 84 -6.79 -9.47 0.87
N ILE A 85 -5.70 -8.79 0.53
CA ILE A 85 -4.65 -8.41 1.50
C ILE A 85 -5.22 -7.46 2.56
N ALA A 86 -5.99 -6.45 2.16
CA ALA A 86 -6.60 -5.49 3.08
C ALA A 86 -7.61 -6.15 4.04
N VAL A 87 -8.46 -7.05 3.53
CA VAL A 87 -9.41 -7.83 4.36
C VAL A 87 -8.65 -8.76 5.30
N THR A 88 -7.58 -9.40 4.84
CA THR A 88 -6.75 -10.25 5.70
C THR A 88 -6.11 -9.44 6.82
N ALA A 89 -5.61 -8.22 6.54
CA ALA A 89 -5.08 -7.33 7.57
C ALA A 89 -6.14 -6.93 8.62
N LEU A 90 -7.38 -6.65 8.17
CA LEU A 90 -8.50 -6.40 9.10
C LEU A 90 -8.75 -7.61 10.00
N LEU A 91 -8.75 -8.83 9.45
CA LEU A 91 -8.97 -10.06 10.21
C LEU A 91 -7.82 -10.32 11.19
N VAL A 92 -6.57 -10.15 10.76
CA VAL A 92 -5.38 -10.27 11.62
C VAL A 92 -5.49 -9.37 12.84
N HIS A 93 -5.91 -8.12 12.64
CA HIS A 93 -6.08 -7.14 13.71
C HIS A 93 -7.26 -7.48 14.63
N VAL A 94 -8.47 -7.63 14.07
CA VAL A 94 -9.70 -7.84 14.87
C VAL A 94 -9.67 -9.16 15.65
N LEU A 95 -9.06 -10.20 15.08
CA LEU A 95 -8.95 -11.51 15.72
C LEU A 95 -7.65 -11.70 16.51
N ASN A 96 -6.81 -10.68 16.57
CA ASN A 96 -5.54 -10.66 17.30
C ASN A 96 -4.66 -11.89 17.02
N TRP A 97 -4.36 -12.16 15.75
CA TRP A 97 -3.53 -13.31 15.34
C TRP A 97 -2.05 -13.18 15.75
N GLY A 98 -1.66 -12.05 16.33
CA GLY A 98 -0.36 -11.80 16.93
C GLY A 98 0.70 -11.24 15.97
N ARG A 99 1.82 -10.82 16.55
CA ARG A 99 2.88 -10.03 15.88
C ARG A 99 3.47 -10.64 14.60
N PHE A 100 3.54 -11.97 14.53
CA PHE A 100 4.06 -12.65 13.33
C PHE A 100 3.06 -12.58 12.17
N ALA A 101 1.75 -12.59 12.47
CA ALA A 101 0.73 -12.39 11.46
C ALA A 101 0.73 -10.94 10.95
N ASP A 102 0.88 -9.96 11.84
CA ASP A 102 1.07 -8.54 11.48
C ASP A 102 2.26 -8.36 10.54
N ALA A 103 3.42 -8.93 10.89
CA ALA A 103 4.62 -8.87 10.08
C ALA A 103 4.45 -9.56 8.72
N THR A 104 3.72 -10.68 8.69
CA THR A 104 3.46 -11.42 7.44
C THR A 104 2.63 -10.60 6.47
N ILE A 105 1.54 -9.95 6.93
CA ILE A 105 0.70 -9.13 6.06
C ILE A 105 1.40 -7.85 5.60
N VAL A 106 2.25 -7.25 6.45
CA VAL A 106 3.08 -6.09 6.07
C VAL A 106 4.09 -6.51 5.01
N THR A 107 4.73 -7.67 5.21
CA THR A 107 5.68 -8.23 4.25
C THR A 107 5.01 -8.50 2.90
N ALA A 108 3.84 -9.13 2.89
CA ALA A 108 3.10 -9.39 1.66
C ALA A 108 2.77 -8.10 0.88
N MET A 109 2.30 -7.05 1.57
CA MET A 109 2.07 -5.73 0.97
C MET A 109 3.37 -5.12 0.43
N LEU A 110 4.45 -5.11 1.21
CA LEU A 110 5.73 -4.53 0.81
C LEU A 110 6.32 -5.25 -0.40
N SER A 111 6.24 -6.58 -0.45
CA SER A 111 6.64 -7.38 -1.60
C SER A 111 5.83 -7.03 -2.84
N PHE A 112 4.50 -6.93 -2.71
CA PHE A 112 3.64 -6.51 -3.82
C PHE A 112 4.04 -5.14 -4.37
N PHE A 113 4.23 -4.13 -3.50
CA PHE A 113 4.63 -2.80 -3.95
C PHE A 113 6.04 -2.73 -4.49
N LEU A 114 6.98 -3.53 -3.97
CA LEU A 114 8.33 -3.61 -4.50
C LEU A 114 8.33 -4.20 -5.92
N PHE A 115 7.60 -5.30 -6.14
CA PHE A 115 7.47 -5.90 -7.48
C PHE A 115 6.72 -4.98 -8.45
N SER A 116 5.67 -4.30 -7.98
CA SER A 116 4.97 -3.28 -8.77
C SER A 116 5.92 -2.14 -9.16
N ALA A 117 6.70 -1.61 -8.22
CA ALA A 117 7.72 -0.60 -8.47
C ALA A 117 8.75 -1.08 -9.50
N GLY A 118 9.24 -2.32 -9.38
CA GLY A 118 10.14 -2.93 -10.35
C GLY A 118 9.54 -2.97 -11.76
N ASN A 119 8.26 -3.34 -11.88
CA ASN A 119 7.54 -3.30 -13.16
C ASN A 119 7.46 -1.88 -13.74
N HIS A 120 7.15 -0.88 -12.92
CA HIS A 120 7.11 0.52 -13.36
C HIS A 120 8.49 1.04 -13.81
N LEU A 121 9.55 0.69 -13.09
CA LEU A 121 10.92 1.03 -13.47
C LEU A 121 11.29 0.35 -14.81
N LEU A 122 10.92 -0.92 -14.98
CA LEU A 122 11.16 -1.66 -16.22
C LEU A 122 10.42 -1.02 -17.40
N SER A 123 9.16 -0.60 -17.21
CA SER A 123 8.38 0.11 -18.24
C SER A 123 8.97 1.48 -18.58
N ALA A 124 9.57 2.18 -17.62
CA ALA A 124 10.28 3.43 -17.90
C ALA A 124 11.55 3.17 -18.74
N ILE A 125 12.39 2.21 -18.34
CA ILE A 125 13.68 1.95 -18.99
C ILE A 125 13.52 1.28 -20.36
N ARG A 126 12.74 0.19 -20.45
CA ARG A 126 12.57 -0.59 -21.68
C ARG A 126 11.45 -0.08 -22.57
N GLY A 127 10.38 0.43 -21.97
CA GLY A 127 9.18 0.90 -22.69
C GLY A 127 9.17 2.40 -22.95
N GLY A 128 10.16 3.16 -22.48
CA GLY A 128 10.22 4.62 -22.62
C GLY A 128 9.10 5.37 -21.89
N ASN A 129 8.40 4.73 -20.95
CA ASN A 129 7.26 5.33 -20.25
C ASN A 129 7.72 6.17 -19.04
N PHE A 130 8.27 7.35 -19.32
CA PHE A 130 8.82 8.29 -18.33
C PHE A 130 7.77 9.15 -17.62
N LYS A 131 6.51 8.72 -17.53
CA LYS A 131 5.51 9.43 -16.71
C LYS A 131 6.05 9.57 -15.28
N PRO A 132 5.92 10.74 -14.61
CA PRO A 132 6.52 10.98 -13.29
C PRO A 132 6.16 9.92 -12.25
N VAL A 133 4.93 9.41 -12.30
CA VAL A 133 4.45 8.35 -11.40
C VAL A 133 5.27 7.06 -11.53
N ASN A 134 5.74 6.69 -12.73
CA ASN A 134 6.54 5.47 -12.92
C ASN A 134 7.94 5.61 -12.33
N LEU A 135 8.47 6.83 -12.27
CA LEU A 135 9.77 7.12 -11.66
C LEU A 135 9.66 7.27 -10.14
N LEU A 136 8.55 7.83 -9.65
CA LEU A 136 8.31 8.03 -8.22
C LEU A 136 7.94 6.74 -7.49
N ARG A 137 7.21 5.82 -8.12
CA ARG A 137 6.76 4.56 -7.47
C ARG A 137 7.91 3.73 -6.87
N PRO A 138 9.05 3.51 -7.55
CA PRO A 138 10.22 2.88 -6.95
C PRO A 138 10.73 3.57 -5.69
N VAL A 139 10.86 4.90 -5.74
CA VAL A 139 11.33 5.69 -4.59
C VAL A 139 10.35 5.57 -3.43
N LEU A 140 9.05 5.75 -3.69
CA LEU A 140 8.01 5.69 -2.66
C LEU A 140 7.87 4.29 -2.04
N ALA A 141 8.06 3.22 -2.82
CA ALA A 141 8.07 1.85 -2.30
C ALA A 141 9.25 1.64 -1.33
N LEU A 142 10.43 2.16 -1.65
CA LEU A 142 11.60 2.10 -0.76
C LEU A 142 11.40 2.95 0.50
N VAL A 143 10.78 4.13 0.37
CA VAL A 143 10.43 4.98 1.53
C VAL A 143 9.45 4.26 2.45
N LEU A 144 8.39 3.66 1.90
CA LEU A 144 7.42 2.89 2.69
C LEU A 144 8.08 1.69 3.39
N MET A 145 8.99 1.00 2.69
CA MET A 145 9.76 -0.10 3.26
C MET A 145 10.67 0.37 4.41
N GLY A 146 11.45 1.43 4.19
CA GLY A 146 12.30 2.01 5.23
C GLY A 146 11.50 2.56 6.42
N PHE A 147 10.26 2.97 6.19
CA PHE A 147 9.35 3.43 7.22
C PHE A 147 8.78 2.27 8.07
N LEU A 148 8.35 1.16 7.45
CA LEU A 148 7.69 0.05 8.15
C LEU A 148 8.65 -1.00 8.71
N LEU A 149 9.86 -1.14 8.15
CA LEU A 149 10.84 -2.13 8.61
C LEU A 149 11.26 -1.91 10.07
N PRO A 150 11.64 -0.70 10.53
CA PRO A 150 12.07 -0.49 11.91
C PRO A 150 11.02 -0.89 12.97
N PRO A 151 9.75 -0.44 12.92
CA PRO A 151 8.76 -0.85 13.91
C PRO A 151 8.43 -2.34 13.83
N MET A 152 8.44 -2.94 12.62
CA MET A 152 8.26 -4.39 12.47
C MET A 152 9.39 -5.17 13.16
N LEU A 153 10.65 -4.77 12.96
CA LEU A 153 11.80 -5.42 13.61
C LEU A 153 11.76 -5.21 15.13
N GLY A 154 11.34 -4.04 15.60
CA GLY A 154 11.14 -3.76 17.02
C GLY A 154 10.09 -4.67 17.65
N ALA A 155 8.94 -4.86 16.99
CA ALA A 155 7.88 -5.75 17.47
C ALA A 155 8.28 -7.23 17.49
N LEU A 156 9.13 -7.66 16.55
CA LEU A 156 9.59 -9.04 16.43
C LEU A 156 10.79 -9.38 17.32
N ALA A 157 11.41 -8.38 17.95
CA ALA A 157 12.52 -8.60 18.86
C ALA A 157 12.09 -9.50 20.05
N PRO A 158 13.00 -10.35 20.54
CA PRO A 158 12.75 -11.22 21.68
C PRO A 158 12.57 -10.45 22.99
#